data_AF-A0A519D1W4-F1
#
_entry.id   AF-A0A519D1W4-F1
#
_cell.length_a   1.000
_cell.length_b   1.000
_cell.length_c   1.000
_cell.angle_alpha   90.00
_cell.angle_beta   90.00
_cell.angle_gamma   90.00
#
_symmetry.space_group_name_H-M   'P 1'
#
loop_
_entity.id
_entity.type
_entity.pdbx_description
1 polymer ?
#
loop_
_entity_poly.entity_id
_entity_poly.type
_entity_poly.pdbx_seq_one_letter_code
_entity_poly.pdbx_strand_id
1 'polypeptide(L)'
;MAKFVQVAVAYSSQSKKATLPTIAGLELMLKIQHRGILMQPTLESMKSEVLHWMSSKPFFTNKEIQSLNAIDLGFLRKNSTQKHGVCRFHKGTDVHSETLGPNDVKCIDLHPHLLTEDWQEYGKTVLYHEFIHALGNFAHDANFRRLEGCWEKQITDAGKTFTELMRRENATWLWVCPSCEKEHPRRKKGAGNYRCRNCNVTLKDIEI
;
A
#
# COMPACT_ATOMS: atom_id res chain seq x y z
N MET A 1 46.24 36.04 -49.72
CA MET A 1 46.67 36.15 -48.31
C MET A 1 45.59 35.55 -47.43
N ALA A 2 45.83 34.39 -46.83
CA ALA A 2 45.09 33.86 -45.69
C ALA A 2 45.98 32.80 -45.01
N LYS A 3 46.43 33.09 -43.78
CA LYS A 3 47.26 32.20 -42.96
C LYS A 3 46.34 31.21 -42.24
N PHE A 4 46.58 29.91 -42.42
CA PHE A 4 46.01 28.86 -41.58
C PHE A 4 46.94 28.61 -40.39
N VAL A 5 46.40 28.73 -39.19
CA VAL A 5 47.07 28.48 -37.91
C VAL A 5 46.89 27.00 -37.56
N GLN A 6 47.99 26.28 -37.35
CA GLN A 6 48.01 24.93 -36.76
C GLN A 6 47.77 25.03 -35.24
N VAL A 7 46.82 24.24 -34.74
CA VAL A 7 46.66 23.98 -33.30
C VAL A 7 47.04 22.51 -33.06
N ALA A 8 48.13 22.30 -32.32
CA ALA A 8 48.56 21.00 -31.83
C ALA A 8 47.75 20.63 -30.58
N VAL A 9 47.17 19.43 -30.55
CA VAL A 9 46.53 18.85 -29.36
C VAL A 9 47.43 17.72 -28.86
N ALA A 10 47.96 17.89 -27.65
CA ALA A 10 48.79 16.91 -26.96
C ALA A 10 47.92 15.77 -26.41
N TYR A 11 48.27 14.53 -26.76
CA TYR A 11 47.72 13.32 -26.13
C TYR A 11 48.48 13.03 -24.83
N SER A 12 47.76 13.04 -23.71
CA SER A 12 48.25 12.62 -22.39
C SER A 12 47.71 11.22 -22.08
N SER A 13 48.61 10.25 -21.99
CA SER A 13 48.32 8.88 -21.58
C SER A 13 48.54 8.73 -20.07
N GLN A 14 47.47 8.61 -19.28
CA GLN A 14 47.55 8.19 -17.89
C GLN A 14 46.82 6.86 -17.69
N SER A 15 47.60 5.79 -17.42
CA SER A 15 47.06 4.48 -17.05
C SER A 15 46.57 4.53 -15.59
N LYS A 16 45.29 4.30 -15.35
CA LYS A 16 44.75 4.10 -14.00
C LYS A 16 44.99 2.64 -13.58
N LYS A 17 45.80 2.42 -12.54
CA LYS A 17 45.92 1.12 -11.88
C LYS A 17 44.57 0.75 -11.26
N ALA A 18 44.00 -0.39 -11.64
CA ALA A 18 42.80 -0.93 -11.03
C ALA A 18 43.15 -1.59 -9.70
N THR A 19 42.65 -1.03 -8.59
CA THR A 19 42.77 -1.62 -7.25
C THR A 19 41.74 -2.74 -7.14
N LEU A 20 42.18 -3.97 -6.82
CA LEU A 20 41.26 -5.08 -6.52
C LEU A 20 40.46 -4.77 -5.25
N PRO A 21 39.14 -5.04 -5.22
CA PRO A 21 38.31 -4.79 -4.05
C PRO A 21 38.72 -5.68 -2.88
N THR A 22 38.74 -5.12 -1.67
CA THR A 22 38.93 -5.84 -0.41
C THR A 22 37.77 -6.83 -0.17
N ILE A 23 37.99 -7.87 0.64
CA ILE A 23 36.97 -8.88 0.99
C ILE A 23 35.70 -8.22 1.55
N ALA A 24 35.82 -7.15 2.34
CA ALA A 24 34.68 -6.36 2.82
C ALA A 24 33.93 -5.61 1.69
N GLY A 25 34.64 -5.19 0.64
CA GLY A 25 34.05 -4.61 -0.57
C GLY A 25 33.33 -5.66 -1.43
N LEU A 26 33.86 -6.89 -1.49
CA LEU A 26 33.19 -8.04 -2.10
C LEU A 26 31.96 -8.48 -1.31
N GLU A 27 31.99 -8.45 0.03
CA GLU A 27 30.80 -8.70 0.87
C GLU A 27 29.72 -7.62 0.70
N LEU A 28 30.10 -6.34 0.58
CA LEU A 28 29.17 -5.25 0.30
C LEU A 28 28.59 -5.37 -1.12
N MET A 29 29.41 -5.71 -2.11
CA MET A 29 28.94 -5.97 -3.49
C MET A 29 28.07 -7.23 -3.57
N LEU A 30 28.37 -8.28 -2.81
CA LEU A 30 27.53 -9.48 -2.69
C LEU A 30 26.22 -9.16 -1.99
N LYS A 31 26.21 -8.33 -0.94
CA LYS A 31 24.95 -7.85 -0.30
C LYS A 31 24.11 -6.98 -1.23
N ILE A 32 24.74 -6.23 -2.15
CA ILE A 32 24.06 -5.41 -3.16
C ILE A 32 23.56 -6.28 -4.33
N GLN A 33 24.30 -7.31 -4.76
CA GLN A 33 23.90 -8.26 -5.81
C GLN A 33 22.90 -9.34 -5.31
N HIS A 34 22.85 -9.60 -4.00
CA HIS A 34 21.89 -10.50 -3.35
C HIS A 34 20.69 -9.76 -2.77
N ARG A 35 20.43 -8.51 -3.16
CA ARG A 35 19.03 -8.11 -3.37
C ARG A 35 18.53 -8.91 -4.55
N GLY A 36 18.27 -10.19 -4.31
CA GLY A 36 17.45 -11.00 -5.20
C GLY A 36 16.24 -10.14 -5.54
N ILE A 37 15.86 -10.15 -6.81
CA ILE A 37 14.64 -9.54 -7.27
C ILE A 37 13.53 -10.18 -6.42
N LEU A 38 13.19 -9.55 -5.28
CA LEU A 38 12.06 -9.96 -4.47
C LEU A 38 10.89 -9.62 -5.38
N MET A 39 10.40 -10.63 -6.10
CA MET A 39 9.17 -10.50 -6.85
C MET A 39 8.12 -10.09 -5.82
N GLN A 40 7.61 -8.86 -5.96
CA GLN A 40 6.53 -8.42 -5.09
C GLN A 40 5.38 -9.42 -5.21
N PRO A 41 4.75 -9.81 -4.09
CA PRO A 41 3.61 -10.71 -4.12
C PRO A 41 2.57 -10.18 -5.11
N THR A 42 2.07 -11.04 -5.97
CA THR A 42 0.94 -10.70 -6.83
C THR A 42 -0.36 -10.74 -6.01
N LEU A 43 -1.42 -10.09 -6.51
CA LEU A 43 -2.75 -10.22 -5.91
C LEU A 43 -3.17 -11.70 -5.80
N GLU A 44 -2.88 -12.51 -6.81
CA GLU A 44 -3.21 -13.94 -6.82
C GLU A 44 -2.39 -14.75 -5.79
N SER A 45 -1.12 -14.40 -5.56
CA SER A 45 -0.32 -15.00 -4.48
C SER A 45 -0.94 -14.68 -3.12
N MET A 46 -1.24 -13.41 -2.87
CA MET A 46 -1.86 -12.95 -1.62
C MET A 46 -3.22 -13.62 -1.40
N LYS A 47 -4.04 -13.72 -2.45
CA LYS A 47 -5.32 -14.43 -2.45
C LYS A 47 -5.17 -15.89 -2.07
N SER A 48 -4.22 -16.58 -2.71
CA SER A 48 -3.95 -17.99 -2.45
C SER A 48 -3.57 -18.23 -1.00
N GLU A 49 -2.74 -17.37 -0.42
CA GLU A 49 -2.35 -17.46 0.99
C GLU A 49 -3.52 -17.22 1.95
N VAL A 50 -4.32 -16.18 1.71
CA VAL A 50 -5.49 -15.87 2.55
C VAL A 50 -6.53 -17.00 2.46
N LEU A 51 -6.84 -17.48 1.26
CA LEU A 51 -7.80 -18.57 1.07
C LEU A 51 -7.29 -19.91 1.62
N HIS A 52 -5.98 -20.18 1.52
CA HIS A 52 -5.37 -21.35 2.15
C HIS A 52 -5.57 -21.30 3.66
N TRP A 53 -5.27 -20.16 4.29
CA TRP A 53 -5.54 -19.97 5.71
C TRP A 53 -7.03 -20.14 6.06
N MET A 54 -7.94 -19.52 5.29
CA MET A 54 -9.39 -19.65 5.51
C MET A 54 -9.85 -21.11 5.39
N SER A 55 -9.34 -21.85 4.41
CA SER A 55 -9.67 -23.28 4.22
C SER A 55 -9.25 -24.17 5.39
N SER A 56 -8.26 -23.74 6.18
CA SER A 56 -7.83 -24.45 7.38
C SER A 56 -8.76 -24.25 8.59
N LYS A 57 -9.73 -23.32 8.50
CA LYS A 57 -10.63 -22.99 9.61
C LYS A 57 -11.93 -23.75 9.52
N PRO A 58 -12.42 -24.32 10.63
CA PRO A 58 -13.61 -25.19 10.62
C PRO A 58 -14.92 -24.45 10.32
N PHE A 59 -14.92 -23.12 10.33
CA PHE A 59 -16.11 -22.29 10.13
C PHE A 59 -16.24 -21.71 8.71
N PHE A 60 -15.31 -22.02 7.80
CA PHE A 60 -15.46 -21.73 6.37
C PHE A 60 -15.68 -23.04 5.62
N THR A 61 -16.69 -23.09 4.78
CA THR A 61 -17.02 -24.25 3.96
C THR A 61 -16.20 -24.26 2.67
N ASN A 62 -15.95 -25.44 2.10
CA ASN A 62 -15.28 -25.57 0.80
C ASN A 62 -16.00 -24.78 -0.31
N LYS A 63 -17.34 -24.70 -0.26
CA LYS A 63 -18.14 -23.94 -1.22
C LYS A 63 -17.86 -22.44 -1.12
N GLU A 64 -17.77 -21.90 0.09
CA GLU A 64 -17.40 -20.49 0.33
C GLU A 64 -15.99 -20.22 -0.20
N ILE A 65 -15.01 -21.07 0.14
CA ILE A 65 -13.62 -20.91 -0.34
C ILE A 65 -13.56 -20.90 -1.87
N GLN A 66 -14.24 -21.84 -2.54
CA GLN A 66 -14.29 -21.90 -3.99
C GLN A 66 -14.96 -20.66 -4.60
N SER A 67 -16.03 -20.17 -3.98
CA SER A 67 -16.76 -18.98 -4.46
C SER A 67 -15.92 -17.71 -4.30
N LEU A 68 -15.21 -17.56 -3.17
CA LEU A 68 -14.26 -16.45 -2.96
C LEU A 68 -13.06 -16.53 -3.93
N ASN A 69 -12.60 -17.74 -4.24
CA ASN A 69 -11.53 -17.94 -5.22
C ASN A 69 -11.94 -17.50 -6.64
N ALA A 70 -13.23 -17.48 -6.96
CA ALA A 70 -13.73 -17.02 -8.25
C ALA A 70 -13.83 -15.48 -8.36
N ILE A 71 -13.71 -14.74 -7.24
CA ILE A 71 -13.79 -13.27 -7.24
C ILE A 71 -12.53 -12.67 -7.86
N ASP A 72 -12.70 -11.77 -8.83
CA ASP A 72 -11.62 -11.02 -9.43
C ASP A 72 -10.98 -10.04 -8.44
N LEU A 73 -9.64 -9.98 -8.44
CA LEU A 73 -8.90 -8.96 -7.70
C LEU A 73 -8.41 -7.84 -8.61
N GLY A 74 -8.45 -6.62 -8.09
CA GLY A 74 -8.03 -5.42 -8.78
C GLY A 74 -7.27 -4.45 -7.87
N PHE A 75 -6.99 -3.27 -8.43
CA PHE A 75 -6.31 -2.21 -7.70
C PHE A 75 -7.18 -0.98 -7.52
N LEU A 76 -7.14 -0.44 -6.31
CA LEU A 76 -7.56 0.93 -6.05
C LEU A 76 -6.62 1.90 -6.77
N ARG A 77 -7.10 3.13 -6.98
CA ARG A 77 -6.23 4.22 -7.42
C ARG A 77 -5.11 4.39 -6.38
N LYS A 78 -3.86 4.50 -6.85
CA LYS A 78 -2.65 4.71 -6.03
C LYS A 78 -2.74 5.92 -5.08
N ASN A 79 -3.65 6.83 -5.38
CA ASN A 79 -3.81 8.09 -4.70
C ASN A 79 -4.92 8.04 -3.62
N SER A 80 -5.51 6.86 -3.38
CA SER A 80 -6.48 6.58 -2.31
C SER A 80 -5.78 6.59 -0.95
N THR A 81 -6.23 7.44 -0.04
CA THR A 81 -5.62 7.58 1.29
C THR A 81 -6.48 7.02 2.42
N GLN A 82 -7.75 6.71 2.16
CA GLN A 82 -8.70 6.26 3.19
C GLN A 82 -9.19 4.83 2.96
N LYS A 83 -9.34 4.40 1.71
CA LYS A 83 -9.71 3.02 1.37
C LYS A 83 -8.44 2.23 1.11
N HIS A 84 -8.25 1.14 1.85
CA HIS A 84 -7.13 0.22 1.69
C HIS A 84 -7.56 -1.02 0.90
N GLY A 85 -8.81 -1.45 1.10
CA GLY A 85 -9.52 -2.43 0.30
C GLY A 85 -10.93 -1.93 -0.02
N VAL A 86 -11.59 -2.56 -0.98
CA VAL A 86 -13.03 -2.45 -1.16
C VAL A 86 -13.59 -3.67 -1.89
N CYS A 87 -14.59 -4.30 -1.30
CA CYS A 87 -15.48 -5.26 -1.95
C CYS A 87 -16.55 -4.50 -2.75
N ARG A 88 -16.55 -4.67 -4.08
CA ARG A 88 -17.52 -4.04 -4.98
C ARG A 88 -18.57 -5.05 -5.39
N PHE A 89 -19.83 -4.73 -5.12
CA PHE A 89 -20.95 -5.52 -5.57
C PHE A 89 -21.42 -5.13 -6.98
N HIS A 90 -22.14 -6.03 -7.64
CA HIS A 90 -22.82 -5.73 -8.90
C HIS A 90 -23.83 -4.59 -8.72
N LYS A 91 -24.09 -3.84 -9.80
CA LYS A 91 -25.05 -2.74 -9.76
C LYS A 91 -26.45 -3.30 -9.49
N GLY A 92 -27.11 -2.80 -8.44
CA GLY A 92 -28.45 -3.22 -8.04
C GLY A 92 -28.48 -4.32 -6.98
N THR A 93 -27.33 -4.84 -6.54
CA THR A 93 -27.24 -5.72 -5.38
C THR A 93 -27.71 -5.00 -4.12
N ASP A 94 -28.62 -5.63 -3.38
CA ASP A 94 -28.95 -5.23 -2.02
C ASP A 94 -27.92 -5.79 -1.03
N VAL A 95 -27.02 -4.93 -0.57
CA VAL A 95 -25.93 -5.28 0.35
C VAL A 95 -26.41 -5.55 1.78
N HIS A 96 -27.70 -5.37 2.06
CA HIS A 96 -28.31 -5.71 3.35
C HIS A 96 -29.20 -6.96 3.27
N SER A 97 -29.26 -7.61 2.11
CA SER A 97 -30.00 -8.86 1.95
C SER A 97 -29.37 -10.00 2.76
N GLU A 98 -30.21 -10.83 3.39
CA GLU A 98 -29.80 -12.07 4.07
C GLU A 98 -29.21 -13.10 3.09
N THR A 99 -29.47 -12.95 1.78
CA THR A 99 -28.93 -13.83 0.73
C THR A 99 -27.67 -13.29 0.08
N LEU A 100 -27.14 -12.15 0.55
CA LEU A 100 -25.92 -11.56 0.00
C LEU A 100 -24.76 -12.56 0.08
N GLY A 101 -24.02 -12.73 -1.01
CA GLY A 101 -22.86 -13.60 -1.01
C GLY A 101 -21.87 -13.35 -2.14
N PRO A 102 -20.90 -14.27 -2.33
CA PRO A 102 -19.80 -14.07 -3.28
C PRO A 102 -20.23 -13.85 -4.72
N ASN A 103 -21.36 -14.43 -5.14
CA ASN A 103 -21.90 -14.27 -6.50
C ASN A 103 -22.41 -12.86 -6.79
N ASP A 104 -22.67 -12.07 -5.75
CA ASP A 104 -23.07 -10.67 -5.89
C ASP A 104 -21.86 -9.73 -5.99
N VAL A 105 -20.65 -10.24 -5.78
CA VAL A 105 -19.40 -9.48 -5.80
C VAL A 105 -18.87 -9.39 -7.22
N LYS A 106 -18.70 -8.16 -7.70
CA LYS A 106 -18.07 -7.84 -8.97
C LYS A 106 -16.55 -8.02 -8.92
N CYS A 107 -15.90 -7.44 -7.92
CA CYS A 107 -14.46 -7.53 -7.71
C CYS A 107 -14.07 -7.05 -6.30
N ILE A 108 -12.88 -7.41 -5.85
CA ILE A 108 -12.24 -6.81 -4.67
C ILE A 108 -11.00 -6.04 -5.12
N ASP A 109 -10.97 -4.74 -4.84
CA ASP A 109 -9.80 -3.91 -5.14
C ASP A 109 -8.97 -3.67 -3.88
N LEU A 110 -7.65 -3.83 -3.99
CA LEU A 110 -6.69 -3.48 -2.93
C LEU A 110 -5.84 -2.28 -3.31
N HIS A 111 -5.35 -1.55 -2.32
CA HIS A 111 -4.36 -0.50 -2.56
C HIS A 111 -3.04 -1.12 -3.05
N PRO A 112 -2.42 -0.65 -4.14
CA PRO A 112 -1.21 -1.27 -4.70
C PRO A 112 -0.02 -1.31 -3.72
N HIS A 113 0.12 -0.32 -2.83
CA HIS A 113 1.15 -0.35 -1.78
C HIS A 113 1.00 -1.51 -0.78
N LEU A 114 -0.16 -2.18 -0.70
CA LEU A 114 -0.30 -3.37 0.13
C LEU A 114 0.51 -4.57 -0.40
N LEU A 115 1.03 -4.52 -1.62
CA LEU A 115 1.89 -5.57 -2.19
C LEU A 115 3.38 -5.34 -1.94
N THR A 116 3.78 -4.23 -1.31
CA THR A 116 5.20 -4.03 -0.98
C THR A 116 5.61 -4.89 0.21
N GLU A 117 6.90 -5.17 0.31
CA GLU A 117 7.48 -6.00 1.39
C GLU A 117 7.04 -5.54 2.79
N ASP A 118 7.03 -4.22 3.03
CA ASP A 118 6.65 -3.62 4.31
C ASP A 118 5.17 -3.79 4.69
N TRP A 119 4.30 -4.05 3.70
CA TRP A 119 2.84 -3.96 3.86
C TRP A 119 2.09 -5.22 3.48
N GLN A 120 2.74 -6.22 2.88
CA GLN A 120 2.10 -7.45 2.42
C GLN A 120 1.33 -8.20 3.51
N GLU A 121 1.82 -8.23 4.75
CA GLU A 121 1.11 -8.88 5.85
C GLU A 121 -0.17 -8.11 6.23
N TYR A 122 -0.10 -6.77 6.21
CA TYR A 122 -1.30 -5.95 6.38
C TYR A 122 -2.26 -6.09 5.20
N GLY A 123 -1.73 -6.22 3.97
CA GLY A 123 -2.51 -6.51 2.76
C GLY A 123 -3.35 -7.77 2.88
N LYS A 124 -2.79 -8.85 3.45
CA LYS A 124 -3.53 -10.10 3.72
C LYS A 124 -4.68 -9.87 4.71
N THR A 125 -4.46 -9.06 5.76
CA THR A 125 -5.52 -8.67 6.71
C THR A 125 -6.64 -7.89 6.02
N VAL A 126 -6.29 -6.94 5.14
CA VAL A 126 -7.26 -6.18 4.35
C VAL A 126 -8.03 -7.09 3.39
N LEU A 127 -7.36 -8.00 2.68
CA LEU A 127 -8.04 -8.93 1.77
C LEU A 127 -9.00 -9.85 2.52
N TYR A 128 -8.59 -10.37 3.67
CA TYR A 128 -9.46 -11.15 4.54
C TYR A 128 -10.70 -10.37 4.99
N HIS A 129 -10.54 -9.09 5.36
CA HIS A 129 -11.66 -8.19 5.67
C HIS A 129 -12.64 -8.08 4.50
N GLU A 130 -12.14 -7.89 3.28
CA GLU A 130 -13.00 -7.80 2.09
C GLU A 130 -13.67 -9.15 1.73
N PHE A 131 -13.02 -10.29 2.03
CA PHE A 131 -13.66 -11.60 1.89
C PHE A 131 -14.80 -11.82 2.90
N ILE A 132 -14.67 -11.33 4.13
CA ILE A 132 -15.80 -11.38 5.08
C ILE A 132 -16.99 -10.59 4.53
N HIS A 133 -16.76 -9.42 3.93
CA HIS A 133 -17.80 -8.67 3.23
C HIS A 133 -18.40 -9.46 2.06
N ALA A 134 -17.56 -10.12 1.26
CA ALA A 134 -18.00 -10.96 0.15
C ALA A 134 -18.86 -12.16 0.59
N LEU A 135 -18.67 -12.67 1.81
CA LEU A 135 -19.49 -13.73 2.41
C LEU A 135 -20.83 -13.23 2.98
N GLY A 136 -21.25 -12.00 2.68
CA GLY A 136 -22.53 -11.45 3.11
C GLY A 136 -22.49 -10.68 4.42
N ASN A 137 -21.35 -10.64 5.12
CA ASN A 137 -21.19 -9.86 6.35
C ASN A 137 -20.84 -8.41 5.99
N PHE A 138 -21.80 -7.68 5.41
CA PHE A 138 -21.58 -6.32 4.96
C PHE A 138 -21.46 -5.32 6.12
N ALA A 139 -22.30 -5.47 7.15
CA ALA A 139 -22.26 -4.62 8.33
C ALA A 139 -21.07 -5.01 9.23
N HIS A 140 -20.35 -4.01 9.76
CA HIS A 140 -19.29 -4.22 10.75
C HIS A 140 -19.84 -4.52 12.16
N ASP A 141 -20.81 -5.43 12.24
CA ASP A 141 -21.49 -5.85 13.47
C ASP A 141 -20.65 -6.83 14.31
N ALA A 142 -21.25 -7.36 15.39
CA ALA A 142 -20.57 -8.29 16.28
C ALA A 142 -20.09 -9.57 15.58
N ASN A 143 -20.83 -10.10 14.60
CA ASN A 143 -20.43 -11.30 13.87
C ASN A 143 -19.26 -10.99 12.93
N PHE A 144 -19.32 -9.86 12.22
CA PHE A 144 -18.21 -9.37 11.42
C PHE A 144 -16.94 -9.24 12.25
N ARG A 145 -17.01 -8.55 13.40
CA ARG A 145 -15.85 -8.31 14.27
C ARG A 145 -15.29 -9.61 14.85
N ARG A 146 -16.16 -10.58 15.15
CA ARG A 146 -15.74 -11.92 15.58
C ARG A 146 -14.95 -12.63 14.48
N LEU A 147 -15.45 -12.65 13.24
CA LEU A 147 -14.77 -13.26 12.09
C LEU A 147 -13.46 -12.53 11.78
N GLU A 148 -13.48 -11.20 11.74
CA GLU A 148 -12.30 -10.36 11.51
C GLU A 148 -11.21 -10.64 12.55
N GLY A 149 -11.60 -10.77 13.82
CA GLY A 149 -10.70 -11.09 14.93
C GLY A 149 -10.09 -12.49 14.90
N CYS A 150 -10.63 -13.42 14.09
CA CYS A 150 -10.04 -14.75 13.93
C CYS A 150 -8.74 -14.75 13.12
N TRP A 151 -8.45 -13.70 12.34
CA TRP A 151 -7.21 -13.62 11.58
C TRP A 151 -6.00 -13.53 12.51
N GLU A 152 -5.08 -14.50 12.39
CA GLU A 152 -4.00 -14.73 13.36
C GLU A 152 -3.00 -13.57 13.46
N LYS A 153 -2.76 -12.87 12.36
CA LYS A 153 -1.78 -11.77 12.28
C LYS A 153 -2.48 -10.42 12.33
N GLN A 154 -3.07 -10.10 13.48
CA GLN A 154 -3.53 -8.74 13.74
C GLN A 154 -2.32 -7.83 13.97
N ILE A 155 -2.06 -6.94 13.02
CA ILE A 155 -1.03 -5.91 13.17
C ILE A 155 -1.70 -4.67 13.76
N THR A 156 -1.53 -4.50 15.07
CA THR A 156 -2.08 -3.35 15.82
C THR A 156 -1.71 -2.05 15.11
N ASP A 157 -2.69 -1.17 14.94
CA ASP A 157 -2.57 0.15 14.31
C ASP A 157 -2.08 0.19 12.86
N ALA A 158 -1.85 -0.95 12.18
CA ALA A 158 -1.36 -0.98 10.79
C ALA A 158 -2.22 -0.14 9.84
N GLY A 159 -3.55 -0.19 9.98
CA GLY A 159 -4.44 0.65 9.18
C GLY A 159 -4.24 2.14 9.41
N LYS A 160 -4.04 2.58 10.65
CA LYS A 160 -3.79 4.00 10.94
C LYS A 160 -2.45 4.45 10.37
N THR A 161 -1.42 3.62 10.55
CA THR A 161 -0.07 3.88 10.02
C THR A 161 -0.09 3.92 8.49
N PHE A 162 -0.78 2.99 7.84
CA PHE A 162 -0.92 2.95 6.38
C PHE A 162 -1.66 4.18 5.86
N THR A 163 -2.79 4.56 6.48
CA THR A 163 -3.52 5.79 6.14
C THR A 163 -2.61 7.02 6.24
N GLU A 164 -1.80 7.14 7.30
CA GLU A 164 -0.92 8.28 7.48
C GLU A 164 0.20 8.31 6.43
N LEU A 165 0.82 7.15 6.13
CA LEU A 165 1.80 7.02 5.04
C LEU A 165 1.19 7.49 3.71
N MET A 166 0.03 6.95 3.33
CA MET A 166 -0.64 7.31 2.07
C MET A 166 -1.02 8.79 2.02
N ARG A 167 -1.40 9.40 3.16
CA ARG A 167 -1.68 10.84 3.25
C ARG A 167 -0.43 11.67 3.02
N ARG A 168 0.71 11.28 3.60
CA ARG A 168 1.99 11.99 3.45
C ARG A 168 2.54 11.88 2.04
N GLU A 169 2.55 10.69 1.44
CA GLU A 169 3.01 10.50 0.06
C GLU A 169 2.18 11.28 -0.97
N ASN A 170 0.90 11.48 -0.70
CA ASN A 170 0.02 12.23 -1.59
C ASN A 170 -0.04 13.73 -1.27
N ALA A 171 0.64 14.20 -0.22
CA ALA A 171 0.60 15.59 0.16
C ALA A 171 1.61 16.41 -0.63
N THR A 172 1.19 17.60 -1.03
CA THR A 172 2.03 18.68 -1.58
C THR A 172 2.04 19.90 -0.66
N TRP A 173 1.24 19.83 0.41
CA TRP A 173 1.10 20.85 1.43
C TRP A 173 0.98 20.21 2.81
N LEU A 174 1.59 20.84 3.80
CA LEU A 174 1.29 20.63 5.21
C LEU A 174 0.50 21.82 5.74
N TRP A 175 -0.62 21.54 6.40
CA TRP A 175 -1.25 22.55 7.27
C TRP A 175 -0.70 22.35 8.68
N VAL A 176 0.06 23.30 9.17
CA VAL A 176 0.78 23.21 10.45
C VAL A 176 0.20 24.19 11.45
N CYS A 177 -0.10 23.71 12.66
CA CYS A 177 -0.51 24.57 13.75
C CYS A 177 0.70 25.36 14.26
N PRO A 178 0.70 26.70 14.26
CA PRO A 178 1.83 27.47 14.78
C PRO A 178 1.99 27.40 16.30
N SER A 179 1.01 26.85 17.03
CA SER A 179 1.02 26.77 18.49
C SER A 179 1.38 25.40 19.04
N CYS A 180 0.97 24.32 18.37
CA CYS A 180 1.23 22.95 18.83
C CYS A 180 1.94 22.08 17.79
N GLU A 181 2.38 22.69 16.68
CA GLU A 181 3.20 22.06 15.62
C GLU A 181 2.55 20.86 14.92
N LYS A 182 1.29 20.54 15.25
CA LYS A 182 0.58 19.43 14.64
C LYS A 182 0.44 19.64 13.14
N GLU A 183 0.87 18.63 12.40
CA GLU A 183 0.84 18.59 10.94
C GLU A 183 -0.43 17.92 10.43
N HIS A 184 -0.91 18.41 9.29
CA HIS A 184 -1.99 17.80 8.54
C HIS A 184 -1.61 17.73 7.05
N PRO A 185 -1.18 16.55 6.55
CA PRO A 185 -0.79 16.38 5.16
C PRO A 185 -1.98 16.55 4.20
N ARG A 186 -1.84 17.37 3.16
CA ARG A 186 -2.90 17.75 2.21
C ARG A 186 -2.37 17.93 0.78
N ARG A 187 -3.26 17.73 -0.19
CA ARG A 187 -3.00 18.00 -1.62
C ARG A 187 -3.15 19.47 -2.00
N LYS A 188 -3.81 20.26 -1.17
CA LYS A 188 -4.16 21.66 -1.44
C LYS A 188 -3.82 22.50 -0.22
N LYS A 189 -3.35 23.72 -0.45
CA LYS A 189 -3.23 24.74 0.59
C LYS A 189 -4.59 25.04 1.22
N GLY A 190 -4.58 25.39 2.50
CA GLY A 190 -5.76 25.75 3.28
C GLY A 190 -6.23 27.18 3.04
N ALA A 191 -5.31 28.08 2.63
CA ALA A 191 -5.56 29.50 2.38
C ALA A 191 -6.23 30.22 3.58
N GLY A 192 -5.81 29.86 4.80
CA GLY A 192 -6.32 30.45 6.04
C GLY A 192 -7.72 29.98 6.48
N ASN A 193 -8.34 29.02 5.79
CA ASN A 193 -9.71 28.57 6.08
C ASN A 193 -9.81 27.52 7.19
N TYR A 194 -8.69 26.97 7.63
CA TYR A 194 -8.67 25.85 8.58
C TYR A 194 -8.02 26.25 9.90
N ARG A 195 -8.59 25.77 11.01
CA ARG A 195 -8.10 26.00 12.37
C ARG A 195 -7.67 24.70 13.01
N CYS A 196 -6.65 24.78 13.87
CA CYS A 196 -6.26 23.66 14.72
C CYS A 196 -7.39 23.33 15.70
N ARG A 197 -7.83 22.07 15.74
CA ARG A 197 -8.89 21.63 16.65
C ARG A 197 -8.52 21.77 18.13
N ASN A 198 -7.24 21.68 18.46
CA ASN A 198 -6.75 21.76 19.84
C ASN A 198 -6.51 23.21 20.28
N CYS A 199 -5.89 24.04 19.42
CA CYS A 199 -5.46 25.38 19.79
C CYS A 199 -6.40 26.50 19.29
N ASN A 200 -7.36 26.17 18.42
CA ASN A 200 -8.29 27.10 17.77
C ASN A 200 -7.64 28.26 16.96
N VAL A 201 -6.36 28.13 16.63
CA VAL A 201 -5.61 29.07 15.78
C VAL A 201 -5.65 28.65 14.31
N THR A 202 -5.56 29.61 13.40
CA THR A 202 -5.47 29.37 11.96
C THR A 202 -4.19 28.58 11.63
N LEU A 203 -4.33 27.54 10.81
CA LEU A 203 -3.21 26.72 10.35
C LEU A 203 -2.39 27.47 9.29
N LYS A 204 -1.07 27.31 9.33
CA LYS A 204 -0.15 27.83 8.31
C LYS A 204 0.05 26.79 7.21
N ASP A 205 0.10 27.26 5.97
CA ASP A 205 0.39 26.44 4.80
C ASP A 205 1.90 26.36 4.56
N ILE A 206 2.45 25.16 4.44
CA ILE A 206 3.85 24.88 4.07
C ILE A 206 3.83 23.96 2.84
N GLU A 207 4.49 24.35 1.76
CA GLU A 207 4.64 23.53 0.55
C GLU A 207 5.74 22.48 0.76
N ILE A 208 5.51 21.24 0.31
CA ILE A 208 6.43 20.09 0.45
C ILE A 208 6.61 19.32 -0.85
#